data_AF-A0A172RZG1-F1
#
_entry.id   AF-A0A172RZG1-F1
#
_cell.length_a   1.000
_cell.length_b   1.000
_cell.length_c   1.000
_cell.angle_alpha   90.00
_cell.angle_beta   90.00
_cell.angle_gamma   90.00
#
_symmetry.space_group_name_H-M   'P 1'
#
loop_
_entity.id
_entity.type
_entity.pdbx_description
1 polymer ?
#
loop_
_entity_poly.entity_id
_entity_poly.type
_entity_poly.pdbx_seq_one_letter_code
_entity_poly.pdbx_strand_id
1 'polypeptide(L)' 'MDFEAVYHFLFESYAGLGVLFAATIVICLIACVIMERRTRQIYKNHEKSEDDWSFFDDDDDDEE' A
#
# COMPACT_ATOMS: atom_id res chain seq x y z
N MET A 1 -29.43 -19.78 -2.09
CA MET A 1 -28.19 -20.45 -1.66
C MET A 1 -28.36 -20.82 -0.21
N ASP A 2 -27.96 -22.03 0.18
CA ASP A 2 -27.98 -22.45 1.59
C ASP A 2 -26.94 -21.64 2.36
N PHE A 3 -27.37 -20.55 2.99
CA PHE A 3 -26.52 -19.69 3.80
C PHE A 3 -25.86 -20.46 4.96
N GLU A 4 -26.54 -21.48 5.47
CA GLU A 4 -26.04 -22.39 6.51
C GLU A 4 -24.82 -23.20 6.03
N ALA A 5 -24.91 -23.79 4.83
CA ALA A 5 -23.80 -24.54 4.25
C ALA A 5 -22.58 -23.65 3.97
N VAL A 6 -22.80 -22.41 3.52
CA VAL A 6 -21.72 -21.43 3.29
C VAL A 6 -21.06 -21.03 4.61
N TYR A 7 -21.83 -20.84 5.69
CA TYR A 7 -21.30 -20.50 7.00
C TYR A 7 -20.44 -21.63 7.57
N HIS A 8 -20.95 -22.86 7.61
CA HIS A 8 -20.18 -24.03 8.07
C HIS A 8 -18.92 -24.24 7.24
N PHE A 9 -18.99 -24.06 5.92
CA PHE A 9 -17.81 -24.15 5.07
C PHE A 9 -16.78 -23.05 5.38
N LEU A 10 -17.19 -21.80 5.54
CA LEU A 10 -16.26 -20.67 5.76
C LEU A 10 -15.62 -20.67 7.15
N PHE A 11 -16.36 -21.08 8.19
CA PHE A 11 -15.93 -20.91 9.58
C PHE A 11 -15.52 -22.22 10.28
N GLU A 12 -16.00 -23.38 9.83
CA GLU A 12 -15.67 -24.68 10.46
C GLU A 12 -14.72 -25.54 9.63
N SER A 13 -14.32 -25.09 8.43
CA SER A 13 -13.32 -25.77 7.60
C SER A 13 -12.02 -24.97 7.49
N TYR A 14 -10.89 -25.68 7.56
CA TYR A 14 -9.56 -25.11 7.28
C TYR A 14 -9.48 -24.51 5.86
N ALA A 15 -10.18 -25.12 4.89
CA ALA A 15 -10.23 -24.59 3.53
C ALA A 15 -10.98 -23.25 3.47
N GLY A 16 -12.11 -23.13 4.19
CA GLY A 16 -12.89 -21.90 4.28
C GLY A 16 -12.13 -20.76 4.94
N LEU A 17 -11.42 -21.07 6.03
CA LEU A 17 -10.54 -20.10 6.70
C LEU A 17 -9.45 -19.59 5.75
N GLY A 18 -8.85 -20.48 4.95
CA GLY A 18 -7.86 -20.13 3.94
C GLY A 18 -8.40 -19.18 2.87
N VAL A 19 -9.63 -19.41 2.40
CA VAL A 19 -10.31 -18.51 1.45
C VAL A 19 -10.60 -17.15 2.09
N LEU A 20 -11.04 -17.11 3.35
CA LEU A 20 -11.30 -15.86 4.08
C LEU A 20 -10.02 -15.02 4.23
N PHE A 21 -8.90 -15.67 4.58
CA PHE A 21 -7.60 -15.01 4.71
C PHE A 21 -7.09 -14.51 3.36
N ALA A 22 -7.20 -15.33 2.30
CA ALA A 22 -6.80 -14.94 0.96
C ALA A 22 -7.61 -13.74 0.45
N ALA A 23 -8.93 -13.76 0.65
CA ALA A 23 -9.80 -12.63 0.30
C ALA A 23 -9.39 -11.34 1.05
N THR A 24 -9.06 -11.46 2.33
CA THR A 24 -8.60 -10.33 3.15
C THR A 24 -7.30 -9.74 2.62
N ILE A 25 -6.31 -10.59 2.29
CA ILE A 25 -5.03 -10.15 1.71
C ILE A 25 -5.27 -9.45 0.37
N VAL A 26 -6.12 -10.00 -0.49
CA VAL A 26 -6.45 -9.39 -1.78
C VAL A 26 -7.07 -8.00 -1.59
N ILE A 27 -7.99 -7.83 -0.63
CA ILE A 27 -8.58 -6.53 -0.31
C ILE A 27 -7.51 -5.55 0.20
N CYS A 28 -6.62 -5.99 1.08
CA CYS A 28 -5.49 -5.15 1.54
C CYS A 28 -4.59 -4.71 0.38
N LEU A 29 -4.26 -5.61 -0.55
CA LEU A 29 -3.46 -5.28 -1.73
C LEU A 29 -4.16 -4.25 -2.62
N ILE A 30 -5.47 -4.43 -2.86
CA ILE A 30 -6.25 -3.46 -3.64
C ILE A 30 -6.23 -2.09 -2.95
N ALA A 31 -6.41 -2.04 -1.62
CA ALA A 31 -6.33 -0.79 -0.86
C ALA A 31 -4.95 -0.13 -0.97
N CYS A 32 -3.86 -0.90 -0.87
CA CYS A 32 -2.50 -0.41 -1.08
C CYS A 32 -2.31 0.21 -2.48
N VAL A 33 -2.79 -0.46 -3.53
CA VAL A 33 -2.68 0.04 -4.92
C VAL A 33 -3.47 1.34 -5.10
N ILE A 34 -4.68 1.44 -4.52
CA ILE A 34 -5.48 2.66 -4.58
C ILE A 34 -4.77 3.81 -3.86
N MET A 35 -4.24 3.56 -2.65
CA MET A 35 -3.48 4.55 -1.90
C MET A 35 -2.24 4.98 -2.67
N GLU A 36 -1.47 4.06 -3.25
CA GLU A 36 -0.28 4.38 -4.05
C GLU A 36 -0.64 5.27 -5.24
N ARG A 37 -1.70 4.91 -5.99
CA ARG A 37 -2.16 5.72 -7.13
C ARG A 37 -2.62 7.10 -6.69
N ARG A 38 -3.32 7.20 -5.56
CA ARG A 38 -3.78 8.48 -5.02
C ARG A 38 -2.60 9.35 -4.58
N THR A 39 -1.62 8.77 -3.89
CA THR A 39 -0.40 9.48 -3.46
C THR A 39 0.40 9.99 -4.66
N ARG A 40 0.56 9.19 -5.72
CA ARG A 40 1.26 9.62 -6.95
C ARG A 40 0.56 10.76 -7.70
N GLN A 41 -0.75 10.93 -7.53
CA GLN A 41 -1.47 12.08 -8.12
C GLN A 41 -1.34 13.35 -7.27
N ILE A 42 -1.32 13.21 -5.94
CA ILE A 42 -1.23 14.34 -5.01
C ILE A 42 0.21 14.86 -4.95
N TYR A 43 1.18 13.95 -4.84
CA TYR A 43 2.59 14.27 -4.84
C TYR A 43 3.14 13.99 -6.22
N LYS A 44 3.12 15.01 -7.09
CA LYS A 44 3.94 14.96 -8.30
C LYS A 44 5.38 14.83 -7.86
N ASN A 45 6.09 13.85 -8.43
CA ASN A 45 7.53 13.74 -8.30
C ASN A 45 8.10 15.02 -8.93
N HIS A 46 8.43 16.02 -8.10
CA HIS A 46 9.11 17.22 -8.56
C HIS A 46 10.52 16.78 -9.00
N GLU A 47 10.97 17.19 -10.18
CA GLU A 47 12.35 16.97 -10.59
C GLU A 47 13.23 17.77 -9.64
N LYS A 48 14.11 17.10 -8.86
CA LYS A 48 14.96 17.74 -7.85
C LYS A 48 15.55 19.03 -8.43
N SER A 49 15.10 20.18 -7.93
CA SER A 49 15.57 21.49 -8.41
C SER A 49 16.84 21.90 -7.66
N GLU A 50 17.62 22.82 -8.21
CA GLU A 50 18.85 23.32 -7.55
C GLU A 50 18.57 24.00 -6.19
N ASP A 51 17.31 24.36 -5.90
CA ASP A 51 16.85 24.92 -4.61
C ASP A 51 16.31 23.85 -3.63
N ASP A 52 16.28 22.56 -4.00
CA ASP A 52 15.79 21.49 -3.10
C ASP A 52 16.85 21.18 -2.03
N TRP A 53 16.49 21.43 -0.76
CA TRP A 53 17.34 21.15 0.40
C TRP A 53 17.92 19.73 0.36
N SER A 54 19.24 19.66 0.40
CA SER A 54 20.04 18.50 0.07
C SER A 54 21.09 18.35 1.16
N PHE A 55 20.96 17.29 1.98
CA PHE A 55 21.84 17.04 3.15
C PHE A 55 23.35 16.97 2.80
N PHE A 56 23.68 16.82 1.50
CA PHE A 56 25.04 16.75 0.99
C PHE A 56 25.46 17.98 0.16
N ASP A 57 24.56 18.93 -0.16
CA ASP A 57 24.95 20.20 -0.82
C ASP A 57 25.22 21.33 0.18
N ASP A 58 24.77 21.21 1.43
CA ASP A 58 25.00 22.19 2.51
C ASP A 58 26.45 22.14 3.07
N ASP A 59 27.35 21.41 2.41
CA ASP A 59 28.75 21.18 2.82
C ASP A 59 29.76 21.81 1.83
N ASP A 60 29.29 22.56 0.80
CA ASP A 60 30.12 23.22 -0.23
C ASP A 60 30.09 24.77 -0.15
N ASP A 61 29.66 25.36 0.98
CA ASP A 61 29.61 26.83 1.19
C ASP A 61 30.44 27.30 2.42
N ASP A 62 31.56 26.62 2.72
CA ASP A 62 32.54 27.01 3.76
C ASP A 62 33.97 27.22 3.18
N GLU A 63 34.08 27.78 1.97
CA GLU A 63 35.33 28.37 1.44
C GLU A 63 35.23 29.90 1.26
N GLU A 64 35.25 30.67 2.37
CA GLU A 64 35.92 31.99 2.43
C GLU A 64 36.41 32.36 3.85
#